data_AF-A0A1A0MAT1-F1
#
_entry.id   AF-A0A1A0MAT1-F1
#
_cell.length_a   1.000
_cell.length_b   1.000
_cell.length_c   1.000
_cell.angle_alpha   90.00
_cell.angle_beta   90.00
_cell.angle_gamma   90.00
#
_symmetry.space_group_name_H-M   'P 1'
#
loop_
_entity.id
_entity.type
_entity.pdbx_description
1 polymer ?
#
loop_
_entity_poly.entity_id
_entity_poly.type
_entity_poly.pdbx_seq_one_letter_code
_entity_poly.pdbx_strand_id
1 'polypeptide(L)'
;MAADGLGVMVRDSGHVIALDTAAMATANTGRPHRRKERIPPGPAANAAAAQLVQSRDATTCMVESTTASTDSTVIDLSVYERAAQKRTLQ
;
A
#
# COMPACT_ATOMS: atom_id res chain seq x y z
N MET A 1 31.66 1.34 33.01
CA MET A 1 31.39 0.55 31.79
C MET A 1 29.94 0.10 31.87
N ALA A 2 29.10 0.41 30.89
CA ALA A 2 27.68 0.02 30.94
C ALA A 2 27.58 -1.49 30.66
N ALA A 3 26.89 -2.22 31.53
CA ALA A 3 26.67 -3.66 31.39
C ALA A 3 25.82 -4.00 30.17
N ASP A 4 26.09 -5.14 29.55
CA ASP A 4 25.28 -5.67 28.45
C ASP A 4 23.82 -5.83 28.91
N GLY A 5 22.91 -5.16 28.21
CA GLY A 5 21.49 -5.13 28.55
C GLY A 5 20.99 -3.85 29.22
N LEU A 6 21.86 -2.88 29.54
CA LEU A 6 21.44 -1.58 30.06
C LEU A 6 20.58 -0.83 29.04
N GLY A 7 19.31 -0.61 29.38
CA GLY A 7 18.32 0.07 28.52
C GLY A 7 17.46 -0.88 27.66
N VAL A 8 17.62 -2.20 27.80
CA VAL A 8 16.77 -3.15 27.07
C VAL A 8 15.33 -3.09 27.59
N MET A 9 14.43 -2.57 26.78
CA MET A 9 12.99 -2.66 27.02
C MET A 9 12.46 -3.99 26.46
N VAL A 10 12.32 -5.00 27.33
CA VAL A 10 11.61 -6.23 27.00
C VAL A 10 10.12 -5.97 27.11
N ARG A 11 9.41 -5.97 25.99
CA ARG A 11 7.96 -5.83 25.95
C ARG A 11 7.32 -7.20 26.09
N ASP A 12 6.76 -7.49 27.26
CA ASP A 12 5.94 -8.69 27.44
C ASP A 12 4.58 -8.54 26.72
N SER A 13 3.89 -9.64 26.44
CA SER A 13 2.64 -9.62 25.70
C SER A 13 1.52 -8.86 26.43
N GLY A 14 1.50 -8.90 27.77
CA GLY A 14 0.51 -8.18 28.58
C GLY A 14 0.70 -6.67 28.52
N HIS A 15 1.95 -6.21 28.57
CA HIS A 15 2.35 -4.82 28.42
C HIS A 15 1.99 -4.28 27.04
N VAL A 16 2.21 -5.04 25.97
CA VAL A 16 1.81 -4.64 24.61
C VAL A 16 0.30 -4.47 24.51
N ILE A 17 -0.48 -5.42 25.04
CA ILE A 17 -1.95 -5.34 25.03
C ILE A 17 -2.45 -4.15 25.86
N ALA A 18 -1.88 -3.94 27.05
CA ALA A 18 -2.24 -2.81 27.91
C ALA A 18 -1.93 -1.47 27.25
N LEU A 19 -0.78 -1.35 26.57
CA LEU A 19 -0.42 -0.15 25.84
C LEU A 19 -1.33 0.09 24.62
N ASP A 20 -1.62 -0.95 23.85
CA ASP A 20 -2.50 -0.86 22.67
C ASP A 20 -3.94 -0.48 23.06
N THR A 21 -4.47 -1.12 24.10
CA THR A 21 -5.80 -0.78 24.63
C THR A 21 -5.86 0.66 25.15
N ALA A 22 -4.83 1.13 25.85
CA ALA A 22 -4.74 2.52 26.28
C ALA A 22 -4.63 3.50 25.09
N ALA A 23 -3.84 3.16 24.06
CA ALA A 23 -3.71 3.97 22.86
C ALA A 23 -5.05 4.09 22.10
N MET A 24 -5.76 2.97 21.93
CA MET A 24 -7.06 2.96 21.27
C MET A 24 -8.13 3.70 22.09
N ALA A 25 -8.11 3.59 23.42
CA ALA A 25 -9.04 4.30 24.29
C ALA A 25 -8.81 5.83 24.32
N THR A 26 -7.57 6.28 24.12
CA THR A 26 -7.21 7.71 24.11
C THR A 26 -7.37 8.36 22.74
N ALA A 27 -7.52 7.57 21.67
CA ALA A 27 -7.75 8.09 20.34
C ALA A 27 -9.06 8.91 20.30
N ASN A 28 -8.95 10.19 19.97
CA ASN A 28 -10.12 11.05 19.84
C ASN A 28 -10.91 10.68 18.59
N THR A 29 -12.03 9.98 18.76
CA THR A 29 -12.98 9.62 17.70
C THR A 29 -14.12 10.64 17.55
N GLY A 30 -14.03 11.77 18.24
CA GLY A 30 -15.00 12.85 18.13
C GLY A 30 -15.04 13.46 16.73
N ARG A 31 -16.11 14.23 16.45
CA ARG A 31 -16.28 14.90 15.16
C ARG A 31 -15.06 15.77 14.83
N PRO A 32 -14.38 15.56 13.68
CA PRO A 32 -13.29 16.42 13.26
C PRO A 32 -13.77 17.87 13.14
N HIS A 33 -12.90 18.83 13.48
CA HIS A 33 -13.18 20.24 13.25
C HIS A 33 -13.54 20.47 11.77
N ARG A 34 -14.49 21.37 11.47
CA ARG A 34 -15.02 21.61 10.10
C ARG A 34 -13.95 21.74 9.00
N ARG A 35 -12.81 22.38 9.30
CA ARG A 35 -11.67 22.53 8.37
C ARG A 35 -10.89 21.24 8.08
N LYS A 36 -11.05 20.21 8.92
CA LYS A 36 -10.39 18.89 8.84
C LYS A 36 -11.36 17.77 8.47
N GLU A 37 -12.63 18.09 8.21
CA GLU A 37 -13.57 17.10 7.67
C GLU A 37 -13.21 16.78 6.22
N ARG A 38 -13.30 15.51 5.85
CA ARG A 38 -13.19 15.11 4.44
C ARG A 38 -14.43 15.60 3.71
N ILE A 39 -14.27 16.61 2.86
CA ILE A 39 -15.34 17.10 1.98
C ILE A 39 -15.47 16.10 0.81
N PRO A 40 -16.68 15.57 0.53
CA PRO A 40 -16.89 14.73 -0.64
C PRO A 40 -16.48 15.44 -1.95
N PRO A 41 -15.99 14.70 -2.97
CA PRO A 41 -15.70 15.29 -4.27
C PRO A 41 -16.95 15.94 -4.86
N GLY A 42 -16.77 17.11 -5.48
CA GLY A 42 -17.86 17.84 -6.12
C GLY A 42 -18.41 17.13 -7.37
N PRO A 43 -19.57 17.57 -7.89
CA PRO A 43 -20.21 16.94 -9.06
C PRO A 43 -19.31 16.93 -10.30
N ALA A 44 -18.54 18.01 -10.52
CA ALA A 44 -17.58 18.08 -11.62
C ALA A 44 -16.44 17.05 -11.48
N ALA A 45 -15.95 16.82 -10.26
CA ALA A 45 -14.92 15.82 -10.00
C ALA A 45 -15.44 14.39 -10.24
N ASN A 46 -16.69 14.12 -9.85
CA ASN A 46 -17.33 12.83 -10.11
C ASN A 46 -17.57 12.60 -11.61
N ALA A 47 -17.98 13.63 -12.35
CA ALA A 47 -18.14 13.54 -13.80
C ALA A 47 -16.81 13.28 -14.52
N ALA A 48 -15.74 13.96 -14.12
CA ALA A 48 -14.40 13.72 -14.66
C ALA A 48 -13.91 12.30 -14.33
N ALA A 49 -14.15 11.80 -13.11
CA ALA A 49 -13.82 10.43 -12.75
C ALA A 49 -14.58 9.40 -13.60
N ALA A 50 -15.86 9.63 -13.90
CA ALA A 50 -16.64 8.77 -14.79
C ALA A 50 -16.04 8.72 -16.21
N GLN A 51 -15.56 9.86 -16.74
CA GLN A 51 -14.88 9.90 -18.04
C GLN A 51 -13.56 9.10 -18.03
N LEU A 52 -12.79 9.18 -16.94
CA LEU A 52 -11.55 8.40 -16.80
C LEU A 52 -11.79 6.89 -16.69
N VAL A 53 -12.88 6.47 -16.03
CA VAL A 53 -13.28 5.05 -15.98
C VAL A 53 -13.71 4.57 -17.37
N GLN A 54 -14.53 5.35 -18.07
CA GLN A 54 -14.97 5.02 -19.44
C GLN A 54 -13.81 4.94 -20.43
N SER A 55 -12.84 5.86 -20.36
CA SER A 55 -11.66 5.83 -21.23
C SER A 55 -10.74 4.66 -20.92
N ARG A 56 -10.64 4.25 -19.65
CA ARG A 56 -9.92 3.04 -19.25
C ARG A 56 -10.59 1.78 -19.82
N ASP A 57 -11.90 1.64 -19.68
CA ASP A 57 -12.63 0.50 -20.23
C ASP A 57 -12.54 0.47 -21.76
N ALA A 58 -12.65 1.62 -22.44
CA ALA A 58 -12.43 1.70 -23.88
C ALA A 58 -11.00 1.29 -24.28
N THR A 59 -10.00 1.66 -23.48
CA THR A 59 -8.60 1.22 -23.69
C THR A 59 -8.47 -0.29 -23.44
N THR A 60 -9.14 -0.84 -22.43
CA THR A 60 -9.18 -2.29 -22.17
C THR A 60 -9.86 -3.05 -23.32
N CYS A 61 -10.93 -2.52 -23.92
CA CYS A 61 -11.58 -3.11 -25.11
C CYS A 61 -10.71 -3.00 -26.38
N MET A 62 -9.89 -1.96 -26.53
CA MET A 62 -8.91 -1.89 -27.63
C MET A 62 -7.67 -2.78 -27.40
N VAL A 63 -7.43 -3.19 -26.16
CA VAL A 63 -6.40 -4.16 -25.77
C VAL A 63 -6.94 -5.60 -25.82
N GLU A 64 -8.17 -5.82 -26.27
CA GLU A 64 -8.71 -7.13 -26.66
C GLU A 64 -8.17 -7.56 -28.05
N SER A 65 -6.86 -7.41 -28.25
CA SER A 65 -6.07 -8.09 -29.29
C SER A 65 -4.63 -8.36 -28.83
N THR A 66 -4.29 -8.09 -27.57
CA THR A 66 -3.07 -8.56 -26.93
C THR A 66 -3.35 -8.78 -25.45
N THR A 67 -3.71 -10.01 -25.10
CA THR A 67 -3.83 -10.48 -23.72
C THR A 67 -2.46 -10.44 -23.02
N ALA A 68 -2.03 -9.27 -22.55
CA ALA A 68 -1.08 -9.18 -21.46
C ALA A 68 -1.88 -9.28 -20.16
N SER A 69 -2.20 -10.52 -19.78
CA SER A 69 -2.79 -10.84 -18.48
C SER A 69 -1.81 -10.40 -17.39
N THR A 70 -2.07 -9.24 -16.79
CA THR A 70 -1.37 -8.75 -15.59
C THR A 70 -1.90 -9.45 -14.34
N ASP A 71 -2.09 -10.77 -14.43
CA ASP A 71 -2.48 -11.61 -13.30
C ASP A 71 -1.37 -12.65 -13.11
N SER A 72 -0.50 -12.32 -12.16
CA SER A 72 0.77 -12.98 -11.84
C SER A 72 1.88 -12.80 -12.89
N THR A 73 2.54 -11.64 -12.86
CA THR A 73 3.99 -11.66 -13.13
C THR A 73 4.66 -12.41 -11.98
N VAL A 74 4.52 -13.74 -11.97
CA VAL A 74 5.44 -14.61 -11.23
C VAL A 74 6.79 -14.38 -11.90
N ILE A 75 7.56 -13.47 -11.33
CA ILE A 75 8.94 -13.24 -11.74
C ILE A 75 9.69 -14.49 -11.30
N ASP A 76 9.83 -15.46 -12.20
CA ASP A 76 10.72 -16.59 -11.97
C ASP A 76 12.14 -16.03 -11.88
N LEU A 77 12.62 -15.91 -10.64
CA LEU A 77 13.93 -15.35 -10.33
C LEU A 77 15.05 -16.16 -11.00
N SER A 78 14.83 -17.45 -11.28
CA SER A 78 15.81 -18.29 -11.98
C SER A 78 15.93 -17.94 -13.47
N VAL A 79 14.83 -17.51 -14.10
CA VAL A 79 14.82 -17.01 -15.48
C VAL A 79 15.54 -15.66 -15.56
N TYR A 80 15.30 -14.78 -14.58
CA TYR A 80 16.01 -13.50 -14.49
C TYR A 80 17.52 -13.68 -14.28
N GLU A 81 17.94 -14.60 -13.39
CA GLU A 81 19.35 -14.87 -13.11
C GLU A 81 20.11 -15.38 -14.34
N ARG A 82 19.55 -16.34 -15.09
CA ARG A 82 20.14 -16.84 -16.35
C ARG A 82 20.29 -15.75 -17.40
N ALA A 83 19.35 -14.82 -17.48
CA ALA A 83 19.45 -13.68 -18.38
C ALA A 83 20.53 -12.68 -17.95
N ALA A 84 20.67 -12.45 -16.63
CA ALA A 84 21.69 -11.56 -16.07
C ALA A 84 23.11 -12.10 -16.29
N GLN A 85 23.34 -13.41 -16.11
CA GLN A 85 24.65 -14.05 -16.30
C GLN A 85 25.17 -13.95 -17.75
N LYS A 86 24.27 -13.97 -18.74
CA LYS A 86 24.63 -13.80 -20.17
C LYS A 86 25.05 -12.36 -20.52
N ARG A 87 24.81 -11.39 -19.64
CA ARG A 87 25.18 -9.98 -19.82
C ARG A 87 26.58 -9.66 -19.30
N THR A 88 27.13 -10.48 -18.41
CA THR A 88 28.42 -10.24 -17.74
C THR A 88 29.60 -10.99 -18.34
N LEU A 89 29.41 -11.73 -19.43
CA LEU A 89 30.49 -12.30 -20.24
C LEU A 89 30.61 -11.52 -21.55
N GLN A 90 31.32 -10.40 -21.49
CA GLN A 90 32.05 -9.82 -22.62
C GLN A 90 33.54 -9.95 -22.32
#